data_AF-Q0UYA5-F1
#
_entry.id   AF-Q0UYA5-F1
#
_cell.length_a   1.000
_cell.length_b   1.000
_cell.length_c   1.000
_cell.angle_alpha   90.00
_cell.angle_beta   90.00
_cell.angle_gamma   90.00
#
_symmetry.space_group_name_H-M   'P 1'
#
loop_
_entity.id
_entity.type
_entity.pdbx_description
1 polymer ?
#
loop_
_entity_poly.entity_id
_entity_poly.type
_entity_poly.pdbx_seq_one_letter_code
_entity_poly.pdbx_strand_id
1 'polypeptide(L)'
;MVTLRAPSTLPSTEASPTIPPPALSWLSGPWNVTHSTLPMWKKNRNVVITYTPIPSTTPPQIDDLVTYQPLNSTSVKTVKGVDKPFSVPNTSTSVESDPASMAYNWRGKGWLMIASSKWEILGYGEEEGTGK
;
A
#
# COMPACT_ATOMS: atom_id res chain seq x y z
N MET A 1 -15.91 10.70 -5.43
CA MET A 1 -15.92 9.39 -6.13
C MET A 1 -14.48 9.02 -6.48
N VAL A 2 -14.03 7.79 -6.18
CA VAL A 2 -12.65 7.35 -6.49
C VAL A 2 -12.61 6.64 -7.85
N THR A 3 -11.68 7.02 -8.72
CA THR A 3 -11.42 6.33 -10.00
C THR A 3 -10.49 5.14 -9.77
N LEU A 4 -10.83 3.98 -10.34
CA LEU A 4 -10.05 2.75 -10.22
C LEU A 4 -9.41 2.36 -11.56
N ARG A 5 -8.10 2.12 -11.55
CA ARG A 5 -7.37 1.42 -12.62
C ARG A 5 -7.45 -0.09 -12.43
N ALA A 6 -7.24 -0.83 -13.51
CA ALA A 6 -7.14 -2.28 -13.50
C ALA A 6 -5.79 -2.74 -12.91
N PRO A 7 -5.74 -3.86 -12.18
CA PRO A 7 -4.48 -4.48 -11.76
C PRO A 7 -3.61 -4.85 -12.96
N SER A 8 -2.29 -4.66 -12.85
CA SER A 8 -1.37 -4.95 -13.97
C SER A 8 -1.28 -6.43 -14.36
N THR A 9 -1.67 -7.33 -13.44
CA THR A 9 -1.55 -8.78 -13.60
C THR A 9 -2.77 -9.43 -14.26
N LEU A 10 -3.85 -8.68 -14.47
CA LEU A 10 -5.07 -9.21 -15.09
C LEU A 10 -5.08 -8.88 -16.59
N PRO A 11 -5.40 -9.87 -17.46
CA PRO A 11 -5.68 -9.57 -18.86
C PRO A 11 -6.93 -8.70 -18.92
N SER A 12 -6.80 -7.51 -19.48
CA SER A 12 -7.91 -6.59 -19.64
C SER A 12 -8.40 -6.60 -21.09
N THR A 13 -9.69 -6.86 -21.27
CA THR A 13 -10.37 -6.78 -22.58
C THR A 13 -10.88 -5.37 -22.88
N GLU A 14 -10.83 -4.47 -21.90
CA GLU A 14 -11.35 -3.10 -21.98
C GLU A 14 -10.25 -2.09 -21.62
N ALA A 15 -10.39 -0.86 -22.13
CA ALA A 15 -9.46 0.20 -21.77
C ALA A 15 -9.63 0.58 -20.28
N SER A 16 -8.52 0.57 -19.55
CA SER A 16 -8.51 0.97 -18.13
C SER A 16 -8.17 2.46 -17.99
N PRO A 17 -8.83 3.20 -17.08
CA PRO A 17 -8.47 4.58 -16.85
C PRO A 17 -7.06 4.70 -16.30
N THR A 18 -6.42 5.81 -16.65
CA THR A 18 -5.10 6.16 -16.14
C THR A 18 -5.25 7.09 -14.94
N ILE A 19 -4.52 6.82 -13.86
CA ILE A 19 -4.50 7.69 -12.67
C ILE A 19 -3.05 8.07 -12.31
N PRO A 20 -2.80 9.29 -11.80
CA PRO A 20 -1.47 9.69 -11.34
C PRO A 20 -1.12 8.98 -10.02
N PRO A 21 0.16 8.88 -9.65
CA PRO A 21 0.52 8.48 -8.28
C PRO A 21 0.17 9.57 -7.26
N PRO A 22 -0.19 9.18 -6.02
CA PRO A 22 -0.36 10.14 -4.93
C PRO A 22 0.99 10.77 -4.55
N ALA A 23 0.92 11.86 -3.80
CA ALA A 23 2.09 12.37 -3.09
C ALA A 23 2.58 11.32 -2.07
N LEU A 24 3.88 11.25 -1.88
CA LEU A 24 4.50 10.35 -0.90
C LEU A 24 4.09 10.74 0.52
N SER A 25 3.98 12.04 0.78
CA SER A 25 3.42 12.59 2.02
C SER A 25 1.97 12.14 2.28
N TRP A 26 1.13 12.03 1.25
CA TRP A 26 -0.24 11.53 1.36
C TRP A 26 -0.30 10.03 1.72
N LEU A 27 0.59 9.22 1.12
CA LEU A 27 0.67 7.79 1.41
C LEU A 27 1.24 7.50 2.80
N SER A 28 2.06 8.41 3.33
CA SER A 28 2.79 8.24 4.58
C SER A 28 1.88 8.25 5.80
N GLY A 29 2.21 7.41 6.79
CA GLY A 29 1.45 7.27 8.03
C GLY A 29 0.62 5.99 8.11
N PRO A 30 -0.26 5.89 9.12
CA PRO A 30 -1.01 4.68 9.43
C PRO A 30 -2.30 4.53 8.60
N TRP A 31 -2.50 3.34 8.03
CA TRP A 31 -3.68 2.93 7.28
C TRP A 31 -4.37 1.74 7.96
N ASN A 32 -5.67 1.86 8.21
CA ASN A 32 -6.48 0.76 8.74
C ASN A 32 -6.89 -0.18 7.60
N VAL A 33 -6.62 -1.47 7.75
CA VAL A 33 -7.11 -2.48 6.80
C VAL A 33 -8.56 -2.82 7.17
N THR A 34 -9.50 -2.37 6.33
CA THR A 34 -10.93 -2.61 6.54
C THR A 34 -11.40 -3.93 5.93
N HIS A 35 -10.83 -4.31 4.79
CA HIS A 35 -11.18 -5.52 4.05
C HIS A 35 -9.93 -6.19 3.51
N SER A 36 -9.89 -7.52 3.57
CA SER A 36 -8.79 -8.29 2.99
C SER A 36 -9.25 -9.69 2.61
N THR A 37 -8.73 -10.21 1.50
CA THR A 37 -8.92 -11.60 1.08
C THR A 37 -7.86 -12.54 1.66
N LEU A 38 -6.82 -12.02 2.32
CA LEU A 38 -5.74 -12.83 2.88
C LEU A 38 -6.24 -13.67 4.07
N PRO A 39 -6.20 -15.01 4.00
CA PRO A 39 -6.76 -15.86 5.06
C PRO A 39 -6.15 -15.65 6.45
N MET A 40 -4.88 -15.22 6.53
CA MET A 40 -4.20 -14.96 7.80
C MET A 40 -4.90 -13.89 8.65
N TRP A 41 -5.58 -12.91 8.03
CA TRP A 41 -6.25 -11.85 8.77
C TRP A 41 -7.58 -12.28 9.39
N LYS A 42 -8.15 -13.42 8.98
CA LYS A 42 -9.40 -13.95 9.56
C LYS A 42 -9.32 -14.24 11.07
N LYS A 43 -8.11 -14.49 11.58
CA LYS A 43 -7.86 -14.78 13.01
C LYS A 43 -7.20 -13.61 13.75
N ASN A 44 -7.16 -12.43 13.13
CA ASN A 44 -6.53 -11.23 13.66
C ASN A 44 -7.47 -10.02 13.53
N ARG A 45 -7.18 -8.96 14.26
CA ARG A 45 -7.92 -7.69 14.27
C ARG A 45 -6.97 -6.50 14.41
N ASN A 46 -7.52 -5.29 14.26
CA ASN A 46 -6.80 -4.02 14.41
C ASN A 46 -5.54 -4.00 13.54
N VAL A 47 -5.68 -4.45 12.29
CA VAL A 47 -4.58 -4.49 11.33
C VAL A 47 -4.34 -3.07 10.82
N VAL A 48 -3.16 -2.54 11.12
CA VAL A 48 -2.71 -1.20 10.70
C VAL A 48 -1.41 -1.36 9.95
N ILE A 49 -1.30 -0.74 8.79
CA ILE A 49 -0.07 -0.65 8.00
C ILE A 49 0.44 0.79 8.11
N THR A 50 1.67 0.98 8.57
CA THR A 50 2.28 2.30 8.65
C THR A 50 3.39 2.41 7.61
N TYR A 51 3.22 3.34 6.67
CA TYR A 51 4.24 3.64 5.67
C TYR A 51 5.11 4.80 6.13
N THR A 52 6.43 4.65 6.03
CA THR A 52 7.40 5.71 6.37
C THR A 52 8.41 5.86 5.24
N PRO A 53 8.54 7.05 4.62
CA PRO A 53 9.56 7.29 3.60
C PRO A 53 10.97 7.01 4.13
N ILE A 54 11.76 6.27 3.36
CA ILE A 54 13.17 6.03 3.68
C ILE A 54 14.00 7.19 3.08
N PRO A 55 14.67 8.01 3.91
CA PRO A 55 15.45 9.13 3.42
C PRO A 55 16.54 8.71 2.42
N SER A 56 16.85 9.61 1.49
CA SER A 56 17.98 9.45 0.55
C SER A 56 17.91 8.21 -0.35
N THR A 57 16.70 7.72 -0.66
CA THR A 57 16.48 6.64 -1.63
C THR A 57 15.98 7.20 -2.97
N THR A 58 16.48 6.63 -4.07
CA THR A 58 16.04 6.99 -5.43
C THR A 58 15.97 5.71 -6.29
N PRO A 59 14.80 5.34 -6.82
CA PRO A 59 13.47 5.92 -6.55
C PRO A 59 13.08 5.81 -5.06
N PRO A 60 12.15 6.65 -4.56
CA PRO A 60 11.74 6.64 -3.15
C PRO A 60 11.26 5.27 -2.69
N GLN A 61 11.86 4.75 -1.62
CA GLN A 61 11.45 3.52 -0.94
C GLN A 61 10.70 3.87 0.34
N ILE A 62 9.84 2.95 0.79
CA ILE A 62 9.09 3.12 2.03
C ILE A 62 9.32 1.93 2.96
N ASP A 63 9.47 2.22 4.25
CA ASP A 63 9.36 1.24 5.31
C ASP A 63 7.89 0.90 5.52
N ASP A 64 7.61 -0.40 5.63
CA ASP A 64 6.29 -0.97 5.91
C ASP A 64 6.33 -1.61 7.30
N LEU A 65 5.51 -1.07 8.21
CA LEU A 65 5.25 -1.65 9.52
C LEU A 65 3.76 -2.04 9.62
N VAL A 66 3.49 -3.34 9.58
CA VAL A 66 2.17 -3.88 9.90
C VAL A 66 2.10 -4.21 11.38
N THR A 67 1.10 -3.70 12.08
CA THR A 67 0.72 -4.11 13.44
C THR A 67 -0.64 -4.78 13.44
N TYR A 68 -0.83 -5.80 14.28
CA TYR A 68 -2.11 -6.49 14.44
C TYR A 68 -2.21 -7.20 15.79
N GLN A 69 -3.41 -7.62 16.16
CA GLN A 69 -3.66 -8.41 17.36
C GLN A 69 -4.38 -9.72 17.01
N PRO A 70 -3.95 -10.88 17.53
CA PRO A 70 -4.74 -12.11 17.45
C PRO A 70 -6.10 -11.93 18.13
N LEU A 71 -7.16 -12.56 17.63
CA LEU A 71 -8.50 -12.44 18.22
C LEU A 71 -8.57 -12.93 19.69
N ASN A 72 -7.72 -13.89 20.04
CA ASN A 72 -7.64 -14.50 21.37
C ASN A 72 -6.53 -13.89 22.26
N SER A 73 -5.98 -12.74 21.89
CA SER A 73 -4.88 -12.09 22.63
C SER A 73 -5.01 -10.57 22.61
N THR A 74 -4.45 -9.92 23.62
CA THR A 74 -4.23 -8.46 23.63
C THR A 74 -2.84 -8.08 23.13
N SER A 75 -1.95 -9.06 22.93
CA SER A 75 -0.59 -8.82 22.45
C SER A 75 -0.59 -8.25 21.03
N VAL A 76 0.21 -7.21 20.82
CA VAL A 76 0.45 -6.63 19.50
C VAL A 76 1.59 -7.39 18.83
N LYS A 77 1.33 -7.85 17.61
CA LYS A 77 2.32 -8.48 16.72
C LYS A 77 2.73 -7.50 15.65
N THR A 78 3.95 -7.65 15.15
CA THR A 78 4.49 -6.78 14.10
C THR A 78 5.08 -7.59 12.94
N VAL A 79 4.87 -7.08 11.73
CA VAL A 79 5.55 -7.50 10.50
C VAL A 79 6.24 -6.25 9.94
N LYS A 80 7.50 -6.39 9.55
CA LYS A 80 8.31 -5.28 9.05
C LYS A 80 8.85 -5.63 7.67
N GLY A 81 8.90 -4.66 6.77
CA GLY A 81 9.48 -4.81 5.45
C GLY A 81 9.93 -3.50 4.83
N VAL A 82 10.45 -3.59 3.62
CA VAL A 82 10.74 -2.46 2.73
C VAL A 82 10.00 -2.68 1.43
N ASP A 83 9.35 -1.63 0.96
CA ASP A 83 8.70 -1.55 -0.33
C ASP A 83 9.59 -0.83 -1.33
N LYS A 84 9.95 -1.54 -2.40
CA LYS A 84 10.76 -1.02 -3.50
C LYS A 84 9.88 -0.76 -4.72
N PRO A 85 9.85 0.46 -5.26
CA PRO A 85 8.92 0.81 -6.31
C PRO A 85 9.25 0.09 -7.62
N PHE A 86 8.22 -0.18 -8.43
CA PHE A 86 8.36 -0.65 -9.80
C PHE A 86 7.26 -0.05 -10.69
N SER A 87 7.48 -0.05 -12.01
CA SER A 87 6.54 0.54 -12.97
C SER A 87 5.39 -0.40 -13.32
N VAL A 88 4.19 0.16 -13.47
CA VAL A 88 2.97 -0.54 -13.92
C VAL A 88 2.25 0.29 -15.01
N PRO A 89 1.54 -0.35 -15.96
CA PRO A 89 0.82 0.34 -17.05
C PRO A 89 -0.34 1.19 -16.51
N ASN A 90 -1.03 1.99 -17.34
CA ASN A 90 -2.20 2.82 -16.96
C ASN A 90 -1.94 3.81 -15.80
N THR A 91 -0.71 4.30 -15.71
CA THR A 91 -0.29 5.34 -14.74
C THR A 91 0.07 6.62 -15.51
N SER A 92 -0.43 7.77 -15.06
CA SER A 92 -0.08 9.07 -15.68
C SER A 92 1.09 9.69 -14.95
N THR A 93 1.69 10.69 -15.57
CA THR A 93 2.66 11.57 -14.92
C THR A 93 2.05 12.15 -13.64
N SER A 94 2.83 12.12 -12.55
CA SER A 94 2.43 12.81 -11.34
C SER A 94 2.43 14.32 -11.55
N VAL A 95 1.51 15.00 -10.89
CA VAL A 95 1.53 16.47 -10.75
C VAL A 95 2.15 16.90 -9.42
N GLU A 96 2.49 15.93 -8.56
CA GLU A 96 3.03 16.17 -7.23
C GLU A 96 4.55 16.38 -7.27
N SER A 97 5.05 17.19 -6.34
CA SER A 97 6.49 17.45 -6.20
C SER A 97 7.26 16.27 -5.59
N ASP A 98 6.58 15.41 -4.84
CA ASP A 98 7.10 14.25 -4.12
C ASP A 98 6.32 12.98 -4.49
N PRO A 99 6.33 12.52 -5.76
CA PRO A 99 5.48 11.42 -6.17
C PRO A 99 5.82 10.10 -5.48
N ALA A 100 4.81 9.43 -4.94
CA ALA A 100 4.90 8.02 -4.59
C ALA A 100 4.97 7.14 -5.86
N SER A 101 5.20 5.84 -5.69
CA SER A 101 4.97 4.86 -6.75
C SER A 101 3.54 4.30 -6.68
N MET A 102 3.03 3.86 -7.83
CA MET A 102 1.77 3.13 -7.94
C MET A 102 1.90 1.65 -7.62
N ALA A 103 3.13 1.13 -7.52
CA ALA A 103 3.38 -0.28 -7.24
C ALA A 103 4.70 -0.51 -6.53
N TYR A 104 4.74 -1.52 -5.67
CA TYR A 104 5.90 -1.85 -4.85
C TYR A 104 6.14 -3.37 -4.74
N ASN A 105 7.42 -3.74 -4.71
CA ASN A 105 7.88 -5.05 -4.29
C ASN A 105 8.23 -4.97 -2.80
N TRP A 106 7.41 -5.58 -1.97
CA TRP A 106 7.64 -5.70 -0.54
C TRP A 106 8.65 -6.82 -0.27
N ARG A 107 9.58 -6.58 0.65
CA ARG A 107 10.50 -7.57 1.20
C ARG A 107 10.51 -7.48 2.71
N GLY A 108 10.25 -8.60 3.39
CA GLY A 108 10.28 -8.63 4.86
C GLY A 108 11.68 -8.33 5.42
N LYS A 109 11.73 -7.83 6.66
CA LYS A 109 12.97 -7.59 7.43
C LYS A 109 13.16 -8.67 8.52
N GLY A 110 14.40 -8.84 8.96
CA GLY A 110 14.76 -9.81 10.01
C GLY A 110 14.41 -11.25 9.62
N TRP A 111 13.65 -11.95 10.47
CA TRP A 111 13.22 -13.34 10.21
C TRP A 111 12.30 -13.48 8.99
N LEU A 112 11.66 -12.39 8.55
CA LEU A 112 10.79 -12.38 7.36
C LEU A 112 11.53 -12.05 6.07
N MET A 113 12.87 -11.97 6.09
CA MET A 113 13.68 -11.71 4.90
C MET A 113 13.51 -12.73 3.78
N ILE A 114 12.83 -13.86 3.98
CA ILE A 114 12.51 -14.83 2.92
C ILE A 114 11.19 -14.52 2.21
N ALA A 115 10.30 -13.74 2.84
CA ALA A 115 8.99 -13.41 2.31
C ALA A 115 9.04 -12.17 1.42
N SER A 116 8.33 -12.21 0.30
CA SER A 116 8.14 -11.08 -0.60
C SER A 116 6.73 -11.07 -1.16
N SER A 117 6.22 -9.88 -1.47
CA SER A 117 4.94 -9.70 -2.15
C SER A 117 5.02 -8.53 -3.12
N LYS A 118 4.10 -8.47 -4.07
CA LYS A 118 3.88 -7.31 -4.92
C LYS A 118 2.52 -6.72 -4.59
N TRP A 119 2.42 -5.41 -4.56
CA TRP A 119 1.15 -4.71 -4.42
C TRP A 119 1.10 -3.46 -5.29
N GLU A 120 -0.12 -3.06 -5.61
CA GLU A 120 -0.43 -1.91 -6.46
C GLU A 120 -1.52 -1.07 -5.80
N ILE A 121 -1.42 0.25 -5.92
CA ILE A 121 -2.52 1.16 -5.65
C ILE A 121 -3.44 1.11 -6.87
N LEU A 122 -4.68 0.66 -6.69
CA LEU A 122 -5.66 0.66 -7.79
C LEU A 122 -6.49 1.94 -7.85
N GLY A 123 -6.52 2.70 -6.77
CA GLY A 123 -7.17 3.99 -6.67
C GLY A 123 -7.03 4.52 -5.27
N TYR A 124 -7.13 5.85 -5.16
CA TYR A 124 -7.01 6.56 -3.89
C TYR A 124 -7.78 7.88 -3.98
N GLY A 125 -8.04 8.48 -2.83
CA GLY A 125 -8.74 9.75 -2.73
C GLY A 125 -9.16 10.03 -1.31
N GLU A 126 -9.80 11.17 -1.12
CA GLU A 126 -10.37 11.58 0.15
C GLU A 126 -11.86 11.27 0.19
N GLU A 127 -12.36 10.95 1.38
CA GLU A 127 -13.80 10.91 1.62
C GLU A 127 -14.27 12.36 1.75
N GLU A 128 -15.24 12.78 0.94
CA GLU A 128 -15.96 14.03 1.18
C GLU A 128 -16.67 13.88 2.53
N GLY A 129 -16.17 14.59 3.54
CA GLY A 129 -16.65 14.47 4.90
C GLY A 129 -18.17 14.60 4.94
N THR A 130 -18.85 13.57 5.43
CA THR A 130 -20.21 13.71 5.94
C THR A 130 -20.13 14.49 7.26
N GLY A 131 -19.76 15.77 7.17
CA GLY A 131 -19.77 16.70 8.28
C GLY A 131 -21.14 16.64 8.93
N LYS A 132 -21.18 16.23 10.20
CA LYS A 132 -22.35 16.41 11.05
C LYS A 132 -22.58 17.88 11.35
#